data_AF-A0AA87FEH3-F1
#
_entry.id   AF-A0AA87FEH3-F1
#
_cell.length_a   1.000
_cell.length_b   1.000
_cell.length_c   1.000
_cell.angle_alpha   90.00
_cell.angle_beta   90.00
_cell.angle_gamma   90.00
#
_symmetry.space_group_name_H-M   'P 1'
#
loop_
_entity.id
_entity.type
_entity.pdbx_description
1 polymer ?
#
loop_
_entity_poly.entity_id
_entity_poly.type
_entity_poly.pdbx_seq_one_letter_code
_entity_poly.pdbx_strand_id
1 'polypeptide(L)'
;MDKEPNKQIELLQTEYAKEQFAKFEKERRQVVFRRRRLVAVFVAALVIFAIVGIQMFNDQMRLQKLQEYKAETVAKQEAADKKVTQLKRDVALLQDDEYVAKLARSRFFYSKKNEKIYPVLPDASDSKTETSGDEANASDTKTSDSE
;
A
#
# COMPACT_ATOMS: atom_id res chain seq x y z
N MET A 1 -23.08 -63.35 -6.84
CA MET A 1 -21.60 -63.23 -6.89
C MET A 1 -21.15 -63.12 -5.45
N ASP A 2 -21.00 -64.30 -4.88
CA ASP A 2 -20.96 -64.60 -3.47
C ASP A 2 -19.57 -64.30 -2.89
N LYS A 3 -19.51 -63.73 -1.69
CA LYS A 3 -18.26 -63.43 -0.99
C LYS A 3 -17.74 -64.71 -0.34
N GLU A 4 -16.60 -65.20 -0.82
CA GLU A 4 -15.93 -66.37 -0.26
C GLU A 4 -15.50 -66.14 1.21
N PRO A 5 -15.57 -67.19 2.06
CA PRO A 5 -15.27 -67.08 3.48
C PRO A 5 -13.77 -66.87 3.74
N ASN A 6 -13.47 -66.08 4.76
CA ASN A 6 -12.14 -65.77 5.28
C ASN A 6 -11.33 -67.05 5.52
N LYS A 7 -10.46 -67.40 4.57
CA LYS A 7 -9.49 -68.48 4.71
C LYS A 7 -8.40 -68.00 5.67
N GLN A 8 -8.44 -68.49 6.89
CA GLN A 8 -7.34 -68.34 7.84
C GLN A 8 -6.16 -69.16 7.33
N ILE A 9 -5.20 -68.48 6.72
CA ILE A 9 -3.96 -69.09 6.23
C ILE A 9 -3.02 -69.18 7.43
N GLU A 10 -3.00 -70.35 8.07
CA GLU A 10 -2.06 -70.62 9.15
C GLU A 10 -0.68 -70.91 8.54
N LEU A 11 0.34 -70.20 9.05
CA LEU A 11 1.70 -70.33 8.57
C LEU A 11 2.28 -71.66 9.04
N LEU A 12 2.86 -72.43 8.11
CA LEU A 12 3.55 -73.69 8.41
C LEU A 12 4.63 -73.43 9.48
N GLN A 13 4.52 -74.07 10.65
CA GLN A 13 5.48 -73.95 11.76
C GLN A 13 6.77 -74.75 11.50
N THR A 14 7.36 -74.59 10.32
CA THR A 14 8.63 -75.23 9.96
C THR A 14 9.81 -74.32 10.31
N GLU A 15 10.94 -74.92 10.68
CA GLU A 15 12.20 -74.20 10.94
C GLU A 15 12.58 -73.29 9.75
N TYR A 16 12.44 -73.80 8.52
CA TYR A 16 12.69 -73.04 7.29
C TYR A 16 11.79 -71.81 7.12
N ALA A 17 10.49 -71.94 7.42
CA ALA A 17 9.56 -70.82 7.34
C ALA A 17 9.92 -69.73 8.35
N LYS A 18 10.25 -70.10 9.60
CA LYS A 18 10.69 -69.17 10.64
C LYS A 18 11.93 -68.37 10.22
N GLU A 19 12.92 -69.03 9.62
CA GLU A 19 14.11 -68.35 9.12
C GLU A 19 13.82 -67.36 7.99
N GLN A 20 12.92 -67.72 7.06
CA GLN A 20 12.49 -66.82 5.98
C GLN A 20 11.77 -65.58 6.54
N PHE A 21 10.83 -65.75 7.48
CA PHE A 21 10.15 -64.63 8.13
C PHE A 21 11.12 -63.73 8.89
N ALA A 22 12.11 -64.29 9.60
CA ALA A 22 13.13 -63.52 10.28
C ALA A 22 14.00 -62.69 9.30
N LYS A 23 14.28 -63.20 8.09
CA LYS A 23 14.97 -62.44 7.03
C LYS A 23 14.10 -61.30 6.49
N PHE A 24 12.84 -61.58 6.16
CA PHE A 24 11.90 -60.56 5.67
C PHE A 24 11.61 -59.46 6.71
N GLU A 25 11.53 -59.81 8.00
CA GLU A 25 11.39 -58.83 9.08
C GLU A 25 12.62 -57.92 9.20
N LYS A 26 13.84 -58.47 9.08
CA LYS A 26 15.08 -57.69 9.09
C LYS A 26 15.12 -56.70 7.92
N GLU A 27 14.75 -57.14 6.72
CA GLU A 27 14.69 -56.28 5.54
C GLU A 27 13.61 -55.20 5.68
N ARG A 28 12.40 -55.56 6.12
CA ARG A 28 11.33 -54.58 6.39
C ARG A 28 11.75 -53.54 7.43
N ARG A 29 12.38 -53.96 8.53
CA ARG A 29 12.88 -53.04 9.55
C ARG A 29 13.85 -52.03 8.93
N GLN A 30 14.82 -52.49 8.13
CA GLN A 30 15.78 -51.61 7.47
C GLN A 30 15.10 -50.60 6.52
N VAL A 31 14.12 -51.04 5.72
CA VAL A 31 13.38 -50.15 4.83
C VAL A 31 12.54 -49.12 5.61
N VAL A 32 11.92 -49.53 6.72
CA VAL A 32 11.14 -48.64 7.59
C VAL A 32 12.05 -47.59 8.25
N PHE A 33 13.24 -47.96 8.71
CA PHE A 33 14.21 -46.99 9.26
C PHE A 33 14.68 -45.98 8.21
N ARG A 34 14.96 -46.43 6.97
CA ARG A 34 15.32 -45.53 5.86
C ARG A 34 14.18 -44.58 5.51
N ARG A 35 12.94 -45.06 5.43
CA ARG A 35 11.75 -44.24 5.17
C ARG A 35 11.49 -43.23 6.30
N ARG A 36 11.60 -43.63 7.56
CA ARG A 36 11.46 -42.72 8.71
C ARG A 36 12.50 -41.60 8.70
N ARG A 37 13.75 -41.92 8.32
CA ARG A 37 14.82 -40.92 8.16
C ARG A 37 14.52 -39.93 7.02
N LEU A 38 14.02 -40.41 5.88
CA LEU A 38 13.61 -39.53 4.78
C LEU A 38 12.43 -38.63 5.14
N VAL A 39 11.43 -39.15 5.84
CA VAL A 39 10.30 -38.35 6.33
C VAL A 39 10.78 -37.28 7.30
N ALA A 40 11.68 -37.61 8.23
CA ALA A 40 12.24 -36.62 9.16
C ALA A 40 12.99 -35.50 8.43
N VAL A 41 13.80 -35.83 7.41
CA VAL A 41 14.51 -34.83 6.59
C VAL A 41 13.52 -33.97 5.79
N PHE A 42 12.47 -34.59 5.23
CA PHE A 42 11.46 -33.86 4.46
C PHE A 42 10.66 -32.89 5.34
N VAL A 43 10.29 -33.31 6.55
CA VAL A 43 9.64 -32.44 7.54
C VAL A 43 10.57 -31.29 7.95
N ALA A 44 11.85 -31.57 8.21
CA ALA A 44 12.82 -30.52 8.52
C ALA A 44 12.98 -29.52 7.37
N ALA A 45 13.04 -30.00 6.12
CA ALA A 45 13.10 -29.15 4.94
C ALA A 45 11.84 -28.28 4.78
N LEU A 46 10.65 -28.83 5.03
CA LEU A 46 9.40 -28.07 5.00
C LEU A 46 9.35 -26.97 6.07
N VAL A 47 9.85 -27.24 7.28
CA VAL A 47 9.92 -26.22 8.34
C VAL A 47 10.82 -25.07 7.94
N ILE A 48 12.02 -25.37 7.40
CA ILE A 48 12.95 -24.34 6.90
C ILE A 48 12.29 -23.54 5.76
N PHE A 49 11.66 -24.24 4.81
CA PHE A 49 10.99 -23.59 3.68
C PHE A 49 9.82 -22.70 4.13
N ALA A 50 9.05 -23.12 5.14
CA ALA A 50 7.97 -22.32 5.71
C ALA A 50 8.51 -21.04 6.37
N ILE A 51 9.60 -21.13 7.15
CA ILE A 51 10.23 -19.96 7.80
C ILE A 51 10.71 -18.96 6.74
N VAL A 52 11.41 -19.43 5.70
CA VAL A 52 11.91 -18.59 4.61
C VAL A 52 10.73 -18.02 3.80
N GLY A 53 9.70 -18.82 3.53
CA GLY A 53 8.51 -18.39 2.81
C GLY A 53 7.74 -17.29 3.54
N ILE A 54 7.58 -17.38 4.86
CA ILE A 54 6.93 -16.36 5.68
C ILE A 54 7.76 -15.06 5.70
N GLN A 55 9.09 -15.16 5.85
CA GLN A 55 9.97 -13.98 5.78
C GLN A 55 9.86 -13.28 4.42
N MET A 56 9.98 -14.04 3.33
CA MET A 56 9.89 -13.49 1.97
C MET A 56 8.54 -12.82 1.71
N PHE A 57 7.45 -13.40 2.21
CA PHE A 57 6.11 -12.82 2.04
C PHE A 57 5.94 -11.52 2.83
N ASN A 58 6.45 -11.46 4.07
CA ASN A 58 6.45 -10.24 4.87
C ASN A 58 7.32 -9.14 4.27
N ASP A 59 8.48 -9.50 3.69
CA ASP A 59 9.35 -8.56 3.01
C ASP A 59 8.69 -7.94 1.79
N GLN A 60 7.95 -8.73 1.00
CA GLN A 60 7.19 -8.21 -0.14
C GLN A 60 6.08 -7.24 0.29
N MET A 61 5.34 -7.54 1.36
CA MET A 61 4.38 -6.58 1.91
C MET A 61 5.05 -5.30 2.42
N ARG A 62 6.22 -5.42 3.05
CA ARG A 62 6.98 -4.27 3.53
C ARG A 62 7.47 -3.41 2.36
N LEU A 63 7.94 -4.01 1.28
CA LEU A 63 8.36 -3.30 0.07
C LEU A 63 7.20 -2.58 -0.61
N GLN A 64 6.01 -3.21 -0.69
CA GLN A 64 4.81 -2.55 -1.23
C GLN A 64 4.42 -1.33 -0.39
N LYS A 65 4.35 -1.47 0.94
CA LYS A 65 4.09 -0.34 1.84
C LYS A 65 5.12 0.77 1.67
N LEU A 66 6.41 0.44 1.57
CA LEU A 66 7.47 1.43 1.37
C LEU A 66 7.36 2.14 0.01
N GLN A 67 6.94 1.46 -1.05
CA GLN A 67 6.69 2.10 -2.34
C GLN A 67 5.52 3.07 -2.27
N GLU A 68 4.45 2.71 -1.58
CA GLU A 68 3.28 3.57 -1.36
C GLU A 68 3.66 4.80 -0.53
N TYR A 69 4.38 4.61 0.59
CA TYR A 69 4.91 5.72 1.39
C TYR A 69 5.86 6.62 0.58
N LYS A 70 6.70 6.05 -0.29
CA LYS A 70 7.60 6.82 -1.16
C LYS A 70 6.81 7.62 -2.19
N ALA A 71 5.79 7.04 -2.81
CA ALA A 71 4.94 7.75 -3.76
C ALA A 71 4.17 8.90 -3.09
N GLU A 72 3.62 8.66 -1.89
CA GLU A 72 2.93 9.68 -1.11
C GLU A 72 3.87 10.81 -0.68
N THR A 73 5.08 10.48 -0.22
CA THR A 73 6.07 11.50 0.18
C THR A 73 6.56 12.33 -1.00
N VAL A 74 6.82 11.72 -2.16
CA VAL A 74 7.18 12.45 -3.38
C VAL A 74 6.04 13.38 -3.81
N ALA A 75 4.79 12.91 -3.80
CA ALA A 75 3.64 13.74 -4.14
C ALA A 75 3.47 14.92 -3.16
N LYS A 76 3.67 14.69 -1.86
CA LYS A 76 3.65 15.76 -0.84
C LYS A 76 4.79 16.76 -1.03
N GLN A 77 5.99 16.28 -1.37
CA GLN A 77 7.13 17.15 -1.67
C GLN A 77 6.87 18.02 -2.90
N GLU A 78 6.41 17.43 -4.01
CA GLU A 78 6.06 18.19 -5.22
C GLU A 78 4.96 19.22 -4.95
N ALA A 79 3.94 18.86 -4.17
CA ALA A 79 2.89 19.80 -3.78
C ALA A 79 3.44 20.93 -2.90
N ALA A 80 4.35 20.63 -1.97
CA ALA A 80 5.01 21.64 -1.14
C ALA A 80 5.90 22.57 -1.97
N ASP A 81 6.67 22.03 -2.92
CA ASP A 81 7.53 22.82 -3.82
C ASP A 81 6.71 23.72 -4.73
N LYS A 82 5.58 23.24 -5.25
CA LYS A 82 4.61 24.08 -5.99
C LYS A 82 4.08 25.22 -5.13
N LYS A 83 3.71 24.96 -3.87
CA LYS A 83 3.29 26.02 -2.94
C LYS A 83 4.41 27.02 -2.69
N VAL A 84 5.63 26.57 -2.42
CA VAL A 84 6.78 27.46 -2.19
C VAL A 84 7.06 28.33 -3.42
N THR A 85 7.02 27.77 -4.63
CA THR A 85 7.23 28.53 -5.86
C THR A 85 6.10 29.52 -6.16
N GLN A 86 4.85 29.17 -5.86
CA GLN A 86 3.72 30.10 -5.92
C GLN A 86 3.90 31.24 -4.92
N LEU A 87 4.14 30.93 -3.64
CA LEU A 87 4.36 31.95 -2.61
C LEU A 87 5.53 32.87 -2.93
N LYS A 88 6.65 32.33 -3.45
CA LYS A 88 7.79 33.16 -3.89
C LYS A 88 7.39 34.11 -5.02
N ARG A 89 6.58 33.64 -5.98
CA ARG A 89 6.08 34.46 -7.08
C ARG A 89 5.13 35.54 -6.57
N ASP A 90 4.23 35.19 -5.65
CA ASP A 90 3.29 36.14 -5.04
C ASP A 90 4.03 37.21 -4.25
N VAL A 91 5.03 36.82 -3.44
CA VAL A 91 5.90 37.77 -2.72
C VAL A 91 6.62 38.70 -3.70
N ALA A 92 7.15 38.17 -4.81
CA ALA A 92 7.80 38.99 -5.82
C ALA A 92 6.83 39.99 -6.48
N LEU A 93 5.60 39.57 -6.78
CA LEU A 93 4.56 40.46 -7.29
C LEU A 93 4.14 41.51 -6.26
N LEU A 94 4.03 41.14 -4.99
CA LEU A 94 3.69 42.08 -3.91
C LEU A 94 4.81 43.08 -3.61
N GLN A 95 6.07 42.75 -3.92
CA GLN A 95 7.20 43.68 -3.82
C GLN A 95 7.31 44.64 -5.03
N ASP A 96 6.58 44.38 -6.11
CA ASP A 96 6.55 45.22 -7.30
C ASP A 96 5.49 46.33 -7.14
N ASP A 97 5.97 47.58 -7.05
CA ASP A 97 5.14 48.77 -6.94
C ASP A 97 4.14 48.93 -8.10
N GLU A 98 4.47 48.47 -9.31
CA GLU A 98 3.57 48.56 -10.47
C GLU A 98 2.39 47.59 -10.31
N TYR A 99 2.67 46.37 -9.87
CA TYR A 99 1.66 45.35 -9.58
C TYR A 99 0.73 45.79 -8.45
N VAL A 100 1.29 46.30 -7.35
CA VAL A 100 0.50 46.82 -6.22
C VAL A 100 -0.37 48.00 -6.64
N ALA A 101 0.16 48.92 -7.46
CA ALA A 101 -0.62 50.04 -7.97
C ALA A 101 -1.74 49.60 -8.92
N LYS A 102 -1.55 48.53 -9.72
CA LYS A 102 -2.60 47.95 -10.57
C LYS A 102 -3.69 47.29 -9.72
N LEU A 103 -3.31 46.57 -8.67
CA LEU A 103 -4.23 45.95 -7.73
C LEU A 103 -5.05 47.00 -6.96
N ALA A 104 -4.40 48.07 -6.50
CA ALA A 104 -5.07 49.19 -5.82
C ALA A 104 -6.11 49.89 -6.72
N ARG A 105 -5.79 50.09 -8.00
CA ARG A 105 -6.73 50.63 -9.00
C ARG A 105 -7.92 49.69 -9.23
N SER A 106 -7.68 48.40 -9.40
CA SER A 106 -8.73 47.43 -9.78
C SER A 106 -9.66 47.06 -8.62
N ARG A 107 -9.13 46.99 -7.38
CA ARG A 107 -9.91 46.57 -6.20
C ARG A 107 -10.42 47.72 -5.35
N PHE A 108 -9.67 48.83 -5.28
CA PHE A 108 -9.94 49.92 -4.33
C PHE A 108 -10.16 51.28 -5.01
N PHE A 109 -10.26 51.32 -6.34
CA PHE A 109 -10.41 52.57 -7.11
C PHE A 109 -9.34 53.62 -6.77
N TYR A 110 -8.14 53.19 -6.39
CA TYR A 110 -7.07 54.11 -6.01
C TYR A 110 -6.51 54.82 -7.24
N SER A 111 -6.23 56.13 -7.15
CA SER A 111 -5.80 56.97 -8.26
C SER A 111 -4.66 57.89 -7.83
N LYS A 112 -3.77 58.28 -8.77
CA LYS A 112 -2.74 59.27 -8.47
C LYS A 112 -3.35 60.67 -8.32
N LYS A 113 -2.56 61.58 -7.76
CA LYS A 113 -2.94 62.98 -7.59
C LYS A 113 -3.23 63.60 -8.96
N ASN A 114 -4.43 64.19 -9.10
CA ASN A 114 -4.98 64.81 -10.31
C ASN A 114 -5.58 63.87 -11.39
N GLU A 115 -5.82 62.58 -11.13
CA GLU A 115 -6.64 61.74 -12.04
C GLU A 115 -8.11 61.69 -11.58
N LYS A 116 -9.05 61.60 -12.53
CA LYS A 116 -10.50 61.53 -12.26
C LYS A 116 -10.97 60.08 -12.43
N ILE A 117 -11.67 59.56 -11.43
CA ILE A 117 -12.25 58.20 -11.45
C ILE A 117 -13.72 58.32 -11.86
N TYR A 118 -14.12 57.54 -12.87
CA TYR A 118 -15.52 57.43 -13.30
C TYR A 118 -16.00 55.99 -13.04
N PRO A 119 -16.65 55.71 -11.90
CA PRO A 119 -17.24 54.40 -11.67
C PRO A 119 -18.38 54.20 -12.69
N VAL A 120 -18.37 53.07 -13.38
CA VAL A 120 -19.47 52.70 -14.28
C VAL A 120 -20.61 52.26 -13.37
N LEU A 121 -21.68 53.07 -13.29
CA LEU A 121 -22.91 52.62 -12.63
C LEU A 121 -23.55 51.56 -13.53
N PRO A 122 -24.02 50.43 -12.98
CA PRO A 122 -24.80 49.50 -13.77
C PRO A 122 -26.08 50.21 -14.22
N ASP A 123 -26.29 50.30 -15.54
CA ASP A 123 -27.56 50.72 -16.09
C ASP A 123 -28.65 49.77 -15.59
N ALA A 124 -29.84 50.29 -15.31
CA ALA A 124 -30.97 49.56 -14.73
C ALA A 124 -31.50 48.39 -15.59
N SER A 125 -30.83 48.04 -16.69
CA SER A 125 -31.18 46.93 -17.58
C SER A 125 -30.20 45.75 -17.58
N ASP A 126 -29.04 45.81 -16.92
CA ASP A 126 -28.10 44.69 -16.87
C ASP A 126 -27.69 44.33 -15.44
N SER A 127 -28.67 43.88 -14.66
CA SER A 127 -28.45 43.17 -13.40
C SER A 127 -27.92 41.75 -13.68
N LYS A 128 -26.69 41.63 -14.18
CA LYS A 128 -25.90 40.38 -14.16
C LYS A 128 -24.42 40.72 -14.35
N THR A 129 -23.83 41.34 -13.33
CA THR A 129 -22.39 41.22 -13.12
C THR A 129 -22.17 40.10 -12.12
N GLU A 130 -21.73 38.98 -12.66
CA GLU A 130 -21.32 37.80 -11.92
C GLU A 130 -20.25 38.21 -10.90
N THR A 131 -20.58 38.04 -9.63
CA THR A 131 -19.59 37.85 -8.58
C THR A 131 -19.06 36.43 -8.74
N SER A 132 -18.11 36.23 -9.65
CA SER A 132 -17.29 35.02 -9.71
C SER A 132 -16.17 35.17 -8.67
N GLY A 133 -16.55 34.96 -7.41
CA GLY A 133 -15.61 34.55 -6.37
C GLY A 133 -15.35 33.07 -6.54
N ASP A 134 -14.15 32.71 -6.99
CA ASP A 134 -13.60 31.37 -6.81
C ASP A 134 -13.31 31.17 -5.31
N GLU A 135 -14.34 30.79 -4.55
CA GLU A 135 -14.18 30.06 -3.28
C GLU A 135 -14.19 28.56 -3.59
N ALA A 136 -13.00 28.04 -3.89
CA ALA A 136 -12.73 26.62 -3.75
C ALA A 136 -11.60 26.46 -2.74
N ASN A 137 -11.98 26.17 -1.48
CA ASN A 137 -11.50 25.03 -0.70
C ASN A 137 -11.50 25.34 0.81
N ALA A 138 -12.60 25.01 1.48
CA ALA A 138 -12.63 24.79 2.91
C ALA A 138 -13.55 23.59 3.21
N SER A 139 -13.00 22.38 3.08
CA SER A 139 -13.46 21.22 3.82
C SER A 139 -12.26 20.39 4.24
N ASP A 140 -11.67 20.75 5.38
CA ASP A 140 -11.41 19.79 6.45
C ASP A 140 -10.76 20.50 7.64
N THR A 141 -11.57 20.78 8.65
CA THR A 141 -11.09 20.85 10.03
C THR A 141 -12.10 20.07 10.87
N LYS A 142 -11.92 18.75 10.92
CA LYS A 142 -12.37 17.97 12.07
C LYS A 142 -11.17 17.78 12.98
N THR A 143 -11.17 18.60 14.02
CA THR A 143 -10.42 18.48 15.26
C THR A 143 -10.45 17.04 15.76
N SER A 144 -9.28 16.43 15.95
CA SER A 144 -9.07 15.34 16.89
C SER A 144 -7.76 15.60 17.60
N ASP A 145 -7.86 16.43 18.64
CA ASP A 145 -6.87 16.51 19.71
C ASP A 145 -7.64 16.14 20.98
N SER A 146 -7.43 14.91 21.45
CA SER A 146 -7.77 14.44 22.79
C SER A 146 -7.17 13.03 22.97
N GLU A 147 -6.14 12.98 23.83
CA GLU A 147 -5.69 11.88 24.71
C GLU A 147 -5.51 10.45 24.17
#